data_AF-J3HUS6-F1
#
_entry.id   AF-J3HUS6-F1
#
_cell.length_a   1.000
_cell.length_b   1.000
_cell.length_c   1.000
_cell.angle_alpha   90.00
_cell.angle_beta   90.00
_cell.angle_gamma   90.00
#
_symmetry.space_group_name_H-M   'P 1'
#
loop_
_entity.id
_entity.type
_entity.pdbx_description
1 polymer ?
#
loop_
_entity_poly.entity_id
_entity_poly.type
_entity_poly.pdbx_seq_one_letter_code
_entity_poly.pdbx_strand_id
1 'polypeptide(L)'
;MKPPGIIVTSLVVTIGYAGLFAARPLPPMAPVVERYSLPDQVAALNEETIRRYLYGYAPVAATARELERDSELPGGAALLDTKAREYGFASYADWLNVNNTIMVTYHWATHPQPKLEVEKAIAEVPTRVNLSDAEKSELINGLKAGLVRVENARPTAENLAVVERHLRSLKPFYNQWAKPQ
;
A
#
# COMPACT_ATOMS: atom_id res chain seq x y z
N MET A 1 8.86 -9.67 13.24
CA MET A 1 7.62 -10.15 12.59
C MET A 1 7.21 -9.10 11.58
N LYS A 2 7.03 -9.45 10.30
CA LYS A 2 6.69 -8.48 9.24
C LYS A 2 5.20 -8.11 9.36
N PRO A 3 4.83 -6.81 9.29
CA PRO A 3 3.43 -6.41 9.36
C PRO A 3 2.68 -6.87 8.09
N PRO A 4 1.39 -7.23 8.21
CA PRO A 4 0.58 -7.72 7.10
C PRO A 4 0.26 -6.57 6.12
N GLY A 5 0.70 -6.66 4.87
CA GLY A 5 0.37 -5.68 3.84
C GLY A 5 -0.94 -5.98 3.08
N ILE A 6 -1.60 -4.96 2.52
CA ILE A 6 -2.68 -5.14 1.53
C ILE A 6 -2.10 -5.82 0.29
N ILE A 7 -2.87 -6.73 -0.29
CA ILE A 7 -2.65 -7.24 -1.63
C ILE A 7 -3.46 -6.36 -2.57
N VAL A 8 -2.82 -5.37 -3.19
CA VAL A 8 -3.38 -4.78 -4.41
C VAL A 8 -2.63 -5.43 -5.55
N THR A 9 -3.34 -6.23 -6.33
CA THR A 9 -2.84 -6.77 -7.58
C THR A 9 -2.86 -5.66 -8.61
N SER A 10 -1.80 -4.86 -8.68
CA SER A 10 -1.49 -4.14 -9.91
C SER A 10 -1.11 -5.17 -10.95
N LEU A 11 -2.07 -5.51 -11.81
CA LEU A 11 -1.84 -6.32 -13.00
C LEU A 11 -1.04 -5.46 -13.98
N VAL A 12 0.27 -5.32 -13.75
CA VAL A 12 1.18 -4.77 -14.77
C VAL A 12 1.30 -5.84 -15.85
N VAL A 13 0.38 -5.79 -16.81
CA VAL A 13 0.44 -6.52 -18.06
C VAL A 13 1.58 -5.93 -18.87
N THR A 14 2.77 -6.51 -18.76
CA THR A 14 3.85 -6.25 -19.71
C THR A 14 3.49 -6.93 -21.04
N ILE A 15 2.63 -6.31 -21.85
CA ILE A 15 2.54 -6.60 -23.29
C ILE A 15 3.83 -6.04 -23.90
N GLY A 16 4.85 -6.90 -23.95
CA GLY A 16 6.16 -6.59 -24.50
C GLY A 16 6.60 -7.68 -25.45
N TYR A 17 6.18 -7.56 -26.71
CA TYR A 17 6.86 -8.07 -27.90
C TYR A 17 7.02 -9.59 -28.05
N ALA A 18 6.14 -10.16 -28.87
CA ALA A 18 6.33 -11.43 -29.53
C ALA A 18 7.65 -11.41 -30.33
N GLY A 19 8.50 -12.41 -30.09
CA GLY A 19 9.55 -12.79 -31.04
C GLY A 19 10.99 -12.45 -30.65
N LEU A 20 11.45 -12.72 -29.41
CA LEU A 20 12.90 -12.94 -29.19
C LEU A 20 13.33 -13.65 -27.90
N PHE A 21 12.54 -14.50 -27.24
CA PHE A 21 13.07 -15.29 -26.11
C PHE A 21 12.45 -16.69 -26.03
N ALA A 22 12.87 -17.57 -26.93
CA ALA A 22 12.61 -19.01 -26.87
C ALA A 22 13.58 -19.78 -25.94
N ALA A 23 14.30 -19.11 -25.03
CA ALA A 23 15.41 -19.77 -24.32
C ALA A 23 15.70 -19.24 -22.89
N ARG A 24 14.73 -18.67 -22.19
CA ARG A 24 14.88 -18.37 -20.75
C ARG A 24 13.68 -18.90 -19.98
N PRO A 25 13.88 -19.57 -18.81
CA PRO A 25 12.77 -19.82 -17.91
C PRO A 25 12.16 -18.47 -17.57
N LEU A 26 10.86 -18.34 -17.86
CA LEU A 26 10.08 -17.15 -17.50
C LEU A 26 10.29 -16.90 -16.00
N PRO A 27 10.56 -15.66 -15.56
CA PRO A 27 10.53 -15.34 -14.15
C PRO A 27 9.15 -15.77 -13.61
N PRO A 28 9.07 -16.30 -12.37
CA PRO A 28 7.81 -16.73 -11.81
C PRO A 28 6.81 -15.58 -11.92
N MET A 29 5.69 -15.82 -12.60
CA MET A 29 4.55 -14.92 -12.64
C MET A 29 3.84 -14.98 -11.29
N ALA A 30 4.58 -14.69 -10.21
CA ALA A 30 3.95 -14.32 -8.96
C ALA A 30 3.20 -13.01 -9.25
N PRO A 31 1.91 -12.89 -8.86
CA PRO A 31 1.26 -11.60 -8.85
C PRO A 31 2.21 -10.60 -8.18
N VAL A 32 2.48 -9.48 -8.84
CA VAL A 32 3.20 -8.37 -8.18
C VAL A 32 2.23 -7.87 -7.12
N VAL A 33 2.35 -8.44 -5.94
CA VAL A 33 1.64 -8.01 -4.75
C VAL A 33 2.28 -6.67 -4.41
N GLU A 34 1.63 -5.57 -4.76
CA GLU A 34 2.01 -4.28 -4.19
C GLU A 34 1.75 -4.39 -2.69
N ARG A 35 2.82 -4.56 -1.92
CA ARG A 35 2.76 -4.70 -0.47
C ARG A 35 2.58 -3.34 0.13
N TYR A 36 1.35 -2.90 0.20
CA TYR A 36 1.00 -1.70 0.95
C TYR A 36 1.01 -2.04 2.44
N SER A 37 1.81 -1.36 3.25
CA SER A 37 1.76 -1.54 4.70
C SER A 37 0.38 -1.09 5.20
N LEU A 38 -0.41 -2.03 5.73
CA LEU A 38 -1.65 -1.69 6.41
C LEU A 38 -1.34 -0.90 7.68
N PRO A 39 -2.24 0.00 8.10
CA PRO A 39 -2.16 0.51 9.46
C PRO A 39 -2.43 -0.64 10.45
N ASP A 40 -1.62 -0.74 11.50
CA ASP A 40 -1.85 -1.71 12.57
C ASP A 40 -3.13 -1.35 13.35
N GLN A 41 -3.44 -0.05 13.40
CA GLN A 41 -4.69 0.51 13.91
C GLN A 41 -5.17 1.63 13.01
N VAL A 42 -6.44 1.58 12.59
CA VAL A 42 -7.05 2.64 11.79
C VAL A 42 -7.17 3.91 12.62
N ALA A 43 -6.41 4.95 12.25
CA ALA A 43 -6.49 6.24 12.92
C ALA A 43 -7.80 6.96 12.55
N ALA A 44 -8.43 7.61 13.52
CA ALA A 44 -9.52 8.53 13.23
C ALA A 44 -8.93 9.81 12.59
N LEU A 45 -9.30 10.09 11.34
CA LEU A 45 -8.80 11.24 10.60
C LEU A 45 -9.70 12.45 10.82
N ASN A 46 -9.08 13.61 10.96
CA ASN A 46 -9.74 14.91 10.94
C ASN A 46 -8.80 15.95 10.31
N GLU A 47 -9.27 17.19 10.17
CA GLU A 47 -8.51 18.28 9.55
C GLU A 47 -7.18 18.58 10.25
N GLU A 48 -7.15 18.46 11.57
CA GLU A 48 -5.94 18.66 12.35
C GLU A 48 -4.93 17.53 12.08
N THR A 49 -5.38 16.28 12.03
CA THR A 49 -4.55 15.13 11.70
C THR A 49 -3.92 15.28 10.31
N ILE A 50 -4.70 15.67 9.30
CA ILE A 50 -4.17 15.92 7.94
C ILE A 50 -3.15 17.06 7.96
N ARG A 51 -3.43 18.15 8.66
CA ARG A 51 -2.49 19.27 8.77
C ARG A 51 -1.17 18.85 9.40
N ARG A 52 -1.21 18.16 10.55
CA ARG A 52 -0.01 17.62 11.23
C ARG A 52 0.76 16.69 10.31
N TYR A 53 0.06 15.82 9.58
CA TYR A 53 0.68 14.93 8.60
C TYR A 53 1.41 15.68 7.48
N LEU A 54 0.76 16.66 6.85
CA LEU A 54 1.36 17.43 5.75
C LEU A 54 2.61 18.19 6.19
N TYR A 55 2.65 18.71 7.42
CA TYR A 55 3.86 19.37 7.97
C TYR A 55 4.92 18.38 8.44
N GLY A 56 4.51 17.25 9.04
CA GLY A 56 5.41 16.29 9.67
C GLY A 56 5.96 15.21 8.76
N TYR A 57 5.38 14.97 7.57
CA TYR A 57 5.76 13.84 6.73
C TYR A 57 7.24 13.88 6.33
N ALA A 58 7.67 14.96 5.67
CA ALA A 58 9.03 15.08 5.15
C ALA A 58 10.11 14.97 6.25
N PRO A 59 10.02 15.70 7.38
CA PRO A 59 11.03 15.62 8.43
C PRO A 59 11.06 14.27 9.14
N VAL A 60 9.90 13.67 9.46
CA VAL A 60 9.86 12.36 10.12
C VAL A 60 10.37 11.25 9.18
N ALA A 61 9.98 11.27 7.90
CA ALA A 61 10.45 10.31 6.91
C ALA A 61 11.95 10.47 6.59
N ALA A 62 12.49 11.69 6.61
CA ALA A 62 13.92 11.92 6.45
C ALA A 62 14.73 11.29 7.58
N THR A 63 14.33 11.52 8.84
CA THR A 63 14.99 10.91 10.01
C THR A 63 14.88 9.38 9.98
N ALA A 64 13.75 8.82 9.54
CA ALA A 64 13.62 7.37 9.37
C ALA A 64 14.63 6.81 8.34
N ARG A 65 14.78 7.47 7.19
CA ARG A 65 15.73 7.06 6.15
C ARG A 65 17.18 7.21 6.57
N GLU A 66 17.51 8.23 7.35
CA GLU A 66 18.86 8.41 7.91
C GLU A 66 19.22 7.26 8.86
N LEU A 67 18.30 6.90 9.75
CA LEU A 67 18.50 5.79 10.70
C LEU A 67 18.51 4.41 10.03
N GLU A 68 17.78 4.22 8.92
CA GLU A 68 17.86 2.99 8.13
C GLU A 68 19.23 2.83 7.45
N ARG A 69 19.91 3.93 7.11
CA ARG A 69 21.26 3.90 6.53
C ARG A 69 22.33 3.66 7.59
N ASP A 70 22.09 4.13 8.82
CA ASP A 70 23.02 4.03 9.94
C ASP A 70 22.50 3.02 10.99
N SER A 71 22.40 1.74 10.60
CA SER A 71 21.84 0.63 11.41
C SER A 71 22.52 0.37 12.76
N GLU A 72 23.57 1.12 13.09
CA GLU A 72 24.36 1.00 14.32
C GLU A 72 24.07 2.10 15.35
N LEU A 73 23.11 3.00 15.14
CA LEU A 73 22.80 4.07 16.10
C LEU A 73 22.00 3.55 17.32
N PRO A 74 22.62 3.40 18.52
CA PRO A 74 21.86 3.12 19.73
C PRO A 74 20.89 4.28 19.99
N GLY A 75 19.60 3.95 20.14
CA GLY A 75 18.55 4.94 20.42
C GLY A 75 17.79 5.49 19.20
N GLY A 76 17.98 4.94 18.00
CA GLY A 76 17.25 5.38 16.79
C GLY A 76 15.72 5.44 16.95
N ALA A 77 15.12 4.49 17.68
CA ALA A 77 13.69 4.52 17.98
C ALA A 77 13.28 5.74 18.83
N ALA A 78 14.09 6.13 19.82
CA ALA A 78 13.82 7.30 20.66
C ALA A 78 13.96 8.61 19.88
N LEU A 79 14.90 8.66 18.92
CA LEU A 79 15.04 9.80 18.02
C LEU A 79 13.81 9.96 17.11
N LEU A 80 13.30 8.86 16.56
CA LEU A 80 12.08 8.87 15.74
C LEU A 80 10.86 9.29 16.54
N ASP A 81 10.71 8.78 17.75
CA ASP A 81 9.62 9.18 18.64
C ASP A 81 9.69 10.67 18.99
N THR A 82 10.89 11.19 19.27
CA THR A 82 11.10 12.61 19.53
C THR A 82 10.73 13.43 18.32
N LYS A 83 11.21 13.04 17.13
CA LYS A 83 10.90 13.72 15.88
C LYS A 83 9.41 13.71 15.58
N ALA A 84 8.72 12.60 15.76
CA ALA A 84 7.28 12.49 15.57
C ALA A 84 6.51 13.41 16.54
N ARG A 85 6.92 13.50 17.80
CA ARG A 85 6.31 14.39 18.80
C ARG A 85 6.44 15.87 18.46
N GLU A 86 7.54 16.30 17.84
CA GLU A 86 7.70 17.69 17.36
C GLU A 86 6.59 18.12 16.40
N TYR A 87 5.99 17.17 15.67
CA TYR A 87 4.91 17.43 14.70
C TYR A 87 3.52 17.01 15.22
N GLY A 88 3.39 16.76 16.53
CA GLY A 88 2.11 16.52 17.19
C GLY A 88 1.59 15.09 17.10
N PHE A 89 2.47 14.11 16.87
CA PHE A 89 2.17 12.68 16.97
C PHE A 89 2.59 12.14 18.35
N ALA A 90 1.93 11.10 18.85
CA ALA A 90 2.26 10.53 20.16
C ALA A 90 3.62 9.80 20.17
N SER A 91 3.95 9.18 19.04
CA SER A 91 5.17 8.41 18.80
C SER A 91 5.40 8.25 17.29
N TYR A 92 6.53 7.66 16.90
CA TYR A 92 6.76 7.28 15.51
C TYR A 92 5.76 6.20 15.03
N ALA A 93 5.37 5.28 15.90
CA ALA A 93 4.36 4.28 15.58
C ALA A 93 2.98 4.91 15.31
N ASP A 94 2.61 5.95 16.07
CA ASP A 94 1.39 6.74 15.81
C ASP A 94 1.47 7.46 14.45
N TRP A 95 2.61 8.09 14.16
CA TRP A 95 2.85 8.70 12.84
C TRP A 95 2.73 7.68 11.69
N LEU A 96 3.28 6.48 11.84
CA LEU A 96 3.17 5.40 10.85
C LEU A 96 1.73 4.95 10.65
N ASN A 97 0.96 4.79 11.74
CA ASN A 97 -0.45 4.42 11.66
C ASN A 97 -1.27 5.50 10.95
N VAL A 98 -1.04 6.77 11.27
CA VAL A 98 -1.68 7.90 10.57
C VAL A 98 -1.28 7.91 9.10
N ASN A 99 0.01 7.78 8.78
CA ASN A 99 0.50 7.71 7.40
C ASN A 99 -0.20 6.60 6.61
N ASN A 100 -0.17 5.36 7.11
CA ASN A 100 -0.75 4.22 6.42
C ASN A 100 -2.27 4.36 6.31
N THR A 101 -2.94 4.89 7.34
CA THR A 101 -4.38 5.16 7.29
C THR A 101 -4.71 6.17 6.19
N ILE A 102 -3.97 7.29 6.10
CA ILE A 102 -4.17 8.30 5.06
C ILE A 102 -3.90 7.72 3.67
N MET A 103 -2.80 6.99 3.48
CA MET A 103 -2.43 6.43 2.17
C MET A 103 -3.41 5.36 1.68
N VAL A 104 -3.84 4.45 2.57
CA VAL A 104 -4.88 3.45 2.25
C VAL A 104 -6.20 4.14 1.94
N THR A 105 -6.60 5.14 2.74
CA THR A 105 -7.83 5.89 2.50
C THR A 105 -7.78 6.66 1.17
N TYR A 106 -6.63 7.23 0.84
CA TYR A 106 -6.41 7.88 -0.45
C TYR A 106 -6.55 6.88 -1.61
N HIS A 107 -5.96 5.68 -1.46
CA HIS A 107 -6.07 4.62 -2.46
C HIS A 107 -7.54 4.30 -2.74
N TRP A 108 -8.33 4.08 -1.68
CA TRP A 108 -9.78 3.83 -1.77
C TRP A 108 -10.56 4.97 -2.40
N ALA A 109 -10.26 6.23 -2.05
CA ALA A 109 -10.93 7.40 -2.60
C ALA A 109 -10.68 7.56 -4.12
N THR A 110 -9.53 7.08 -4.60
CA THR A 110 -9.11 7.20 -6.02
C THR A 110 -9.32 5.93 -6.84
N HIS A 111 -9.53 4.79 -6.18
CA HIS A 111 -9.81 3.47 -6.78
C HIS A 111 -11.01 2.82 -6.06
N PRO A 112 -12.24 3.36 -6.21
CA PRO A 112 -13.38 2.97 -5.38
C PRO A 112 -13.97 1.59 -5.72
N GLN A 113 -13.43 0.88 -6.72
CA GLN A 113 -14.02 -0.34 -7.27
C GLN A 113 -13.05 -1.54 -7.30
N PRO A 114 -12.35 -1.87 -6.18
CA PRO A 114 -11.42 -2.99 -6.15
C PRO A 114 -12.12 -4.33 -6.45
N LYS A 115 -13.39 -4.46 -6.05
CA LYS A 115 -14.22 -5.62 -6.38
C LYS A 115 -14.36 -5.84 -7.88
N LEU A 116 -14.64 -4.80 -8.66
CA LEU A 116 -14.84 -4.92 -10.11
C LEU A 116 -13.52 -5.25 -10.82
N GLU A 117 -12.40 -4.72 -10.36
CA GLU A 117 -11.08 -5.05 -10.89
C GLU A 117 -10.71 -6.51 -10.62
N VAL A 118 -10.95 -7.00 -9.40
CA VAL A 118 -10.72 -8.40 -9.03
C VAL A 118 -11.67 -9.33 -9.79
N GLU A 119 -12.95 -8.98 -9.93
CA GLU A 119 -13.92 -9.77 -10.70
C GLU A 119 -13.52 -9.89 -12.18
N LYS A 120 -13.03 -8.81 -12.79
CA LYS A 120 -12.46 -8.85 -14.15
C LYS A 120 -11.24 -9.76 -14.21
N ALA A 121 -10.30 -9.62 -13.28
CA ALA A 121 -9.11 -10.47 -13.23
C ALA A 121 -9.46 -11.96 -13.07
N ILE A 122 -10.45 -12.29 -12.22
CA ILE A 122 -10.97 -13.66 -12.05
C ILE A 122 -11.58 -14.18 -13.35
N ALA A 123 -12.36 -13.35 -14.06
CA ALA A 123 -12.98 -13.72 -15.33
C ALA A 123 -11.96 -13.99 -16.45
N GLU A 124 -10.76 -13.40 -16.37
CA GLU A 124 -9.67 -13.63 -17.32
C GLU A 124 -8.84 -14.88 -17.01
N VAL A 125 -8.86 -15.42 -15.79
CA VAL A 125 -8.05 -16.60 -15.44
C VAL A 125 -8.33 -17.84 -16.33
N PRO A 126 -9.59 -18.18 -16.67
CA PRO A 126 -9.88 -19.37 -17.49
C PRO A 126 -9.23 -19.34 -18.88
N THR A 127 -9.04 -18.15 -19.47
CA THR A 127 -8.48 -17.97 -20.81
C THR A 127 -6.95 -18.10 -20.84
N ARG A 128 -6.30 -18.20 -19.67
CA ARG A 128 -4.85 -18.40 -19.56
C ARG A 128 -4.48 -19.83 -19.92
N VAL A 129 -4.07 -20.04 -21.16
CA VAL A 129 -3.71 -21.35 -21.73
C VAL A 129 -2.42 -21.95 -21.15
N ASN A 130 -1.61 -21.14 -20.48
CA ASN A 130 -0.33 -21.53 -19.88
C ASN A 130 -0.43 -21.98 -18.42
N LEU A 131 -1.63 -22.02 -17.85
CA LEU A 131 -1.88 -22.49 -16.48
C LEU A 131 -2.66 -23.80 -16.52
N SER A 132 -2.27 -24.74 -15.67
CA SER A 132 -3.08 -25.91 -15.34
C SER A 132 -4.35 -25.52 -14.59
N ASP A 133 -5.34 -26.41 -14.56
CA ASP A 133 -6.59 -26.15 -13.84
C ASP A 133 -6.38 -25.96 -12.33
N ALA A 134 -5.36 -26.63 -11.76
CA ALA A 134 -4.97 -26.45 -10.37
C ALA A 134 -4.42 -25.03 -10.12
N GLU A 135 -3.51 -24.54 -10.98
CA GLU A 135 -2.95 -23.19 -10.88
C GLU A 135 -4.00 -22.10 -11.11
N LYS A 136 -4.95 -22.33 -12.03
CA LYS A 136 -6.09 -21.43 -12.24
C LYS A 136 -6.96 -21.32 -10.99
N SER A 137 -7.26 -22.45 -10.37
CA SER A 137 -8.05 -22.50 -9.13
C SER A 137 -7.33 -21.77 -7.98
N GLU A 138 -6.03 -22.01 -7.81
CA GLU A 138 -5.20 -21.32 -6.81
C GLU A 138 -5.18 -19.81 -7.03
N LEU A 139 -5.00 -19.36 -8.28
CA LEU A 139 -5.00 -17.95 -8.63
C LEU A 139 -6.35 -17.28 -8.31
N ILE A 140 -7.47 -17.92 -8.68
CA ILE A 140 -8.81 -17.40 -8.38
C ILE A 140 -9.04 -17.31 -6.87
N ASN A 141 -8.65 -18.33 -6.12
CA ASN A 141 -8.78 -18.34 -4.65
C ASN A 141 -7.91 -17.25 -4.00
N GLY A 142 -6.68 -17.07 -4.50
CA GLY A 142 -5.79 -15.99 -4.08
C GLY A 142 -6.39 -14.61 -4.32
N LEU A 143 -6.97 -14.37 -5.50
CA LEU A 143 -7.65 -13.12 -5.85
C LEU A 143 -8.86 -12.85 -4.93
N LYS A 144 -9.71 -13.86 -4.68
CA LYS A 144 -10.85 -13.74 -3.75
C LYS A 144 -10.41 -13.45 -2.31
N ALA A 145 -9.39 -14.15 -1.82
CA ALA A 145 -8.83 -13.92 -0.49
C ALA A 145 -8.16 -12.55 -0.37
N GLY A 146 -7.56 -12.05 -1.46
CA GLY A 146 -7.07 -10.68 -1.57
C GLY A 146 -8.19 -9.66 -1.45
N LEU A 147 -9.27 -9.84 -2.23
CA LEU A 147 -10.44 -8.95 -2.20
C LEU A 147 -11.07 -8.86 -0.80
N VAL A 148 -11.25 -9.99 -0.10
CA VAL A 148 -11.78 -9.97 1.27
C VAL A 148 -10.90 -9.15 2.20
N ARG A 149 -9.57 -9.26 2.07
CA ARG A 149 -8.64 -8.46 2.87
C ARG A 149 -8.70 -6.98 2.53
N VAL A 150 -8.80 -6.63 1.24
CA VAL A 150 -8.98 -5.26 0.78
C VAL A 150 -10.27 -4.70 1.37
N GLU A 151 -11.42 -5.35 1.15
CA GLU A 151 -12.73 -4.91 1.66
C GLU A 151 -12.75 -4.76 3.20
N ASN A 152 -12.09 -5.66 3.94
CA ASN A 152 -11.96 -5.52 5.39
C ASN A 152 -11.11 -4.32 5.83
N ALA A 153 -10.19 -3.87 4.97
CA ALA A 153 -9.39 -2.67 5.17
C ALA A 153 -10.06 -1.40 4.61
N ARG A 154 -11.34 -1.48 4.21
CA ARG A 154 -12.08 -0.32 3.72
C ARG A 154 -12.15 0.77 4.81
N PRO A 155 -11.73 2.01 4.52
CA PRO A 155 -11.81 3.10 5.47
C PRO A 155 -13.26 3.45 5.80
N THR A 156 -13.45 4.06 6.97
CA THR A 156 -14.77 4.60 7.35
C THR A 156 -15.17 5.74 6.43
N ALA A 157 -16.48 6.03 6.36
CA ALA A 157 -17.01 7.12 5.55
C ALA A 157 -16.45 8.48 6.00
N GLU A 158 -16.23 8.66 7.31
CA GLU A 158 -15.66 9.87 7.88
C GLU A 158 -14.21 10.08 7.42
N ASN A 159 -13.39 9.02 7.46
CA ASN A 159 -12.01 9.08 7.00
C ASN A 159 -11.93 9.36 5.49
N LEU A 160 -12.80 8.72 4.69
CA LEU A 160 -12.92 9.00 3.26
C LEU A 160 -13.24 10.47 3.00
N ALA A 161 -14.27 11.02 3.66
CA ALA A 161 -14.68 12.41 3.48
C ALA A 161 -13.57 13.41 3.86
N VAL A 162 -12.76 13.12 4.88
CA VAL A 162 -11.60 13.94 5.23
C VAL A 162 -10.54 13.87 4.13
N VAL A 163 -10.16 12.68 3.68
CA VAL A 163 -9.11 12.51 2.66
C VAL A 163 -9.52 13.05 1.29
N GLU A 164 -10.78 12.90 0.90
CA GLU A 164 -11.33 13.42 -0.36
C GLU A 164 -11.15 14.94 -0.50
N ARG A 165 -11.27 15.69 0.61
CA ARG A 165 -11.02 17.14 0.62
C ARG A 165 -9.56 17.52 0.38
N HIS A 166 -8.63 16.59 0.59
CA HIS A 166 -7.19 16.82 0.54
C HIS A 166 -6.47 16.03 -0.56
N LEU A 167 -7.18 15.41 -1.51
CA LEU A 167 -6.57 14.57 -2.55
C LEU A 167 -5.42 15.27 -3.29
N ARG A 168 -5.59 16.55 -3.65
CA ARG A 168 -4.53 17.29 -4.34
C ARG A 168 -3.26 17.41 -3.49
N SER A 169 -3.41 17.72 -2.21
CA SER A 169 -2.31 17.88 -1.26
C SER A 169 -1.66 16.55 -0.91
N LEU A 170 -2.43 15.46 -0.88
CA LEU A 170 -1.97 14.13 -0.51
C LEU A 170 -1.32 13.35 -1.66
N LYS A 171 -1.64 13.69 -2.92
CA LYS A 171 -1.14 13.01 -4.12
C LYS A 171 0.39 12.81 -4.16
N PRO A 172 1.24 13.80 -3.83
CA PRO A 172 2.69 13.61 -3.87
C PRO A 172 3.18 12.54 -2.89
N PHE A 173 2.56 12.44 -1.72
CA PHE A 173 2.89 11.46 -0.68
C PHE A 173 2.43 10.07 -1.09
N TYR A 174 1.21 9.97 -1.62
CA TYR A 174 0.69 8.72 -2.19
C TYR A 174 1.59 8.19 -3.31
N ASN A 175 2.03 9.05 -4.23
CA ASN A 175 2.94 8.66 -5.31
C ASN A 175 4.32 8.19 -4.82
N GLN A 176 4.75 8.58 -3.61
CA GLN A 176 5.98 8.05 -3.02
C GLN A 176 5.72 6.70 -2.35
N TRP A 177 4.59 6.58 -1.66
CA TRP A 177 4.18 5.37 -0.94
C TRP A 177 3.82 4.20 -1.88
N ALA A 178 3.16 4.49 -3.00
CA ALA A 178 2.71 3.48 -3.96
C ALA A 178 3.77 3.01 -4.97
N LYS A 179 5.00 3.55 -4.91
CA LYS A 179 6.08 3.05 -5.75
C LYS A 179 6.50 1.65 -5.28
N PRO A 180 6.64 0.67 -6.18
CA PRO A 180 7.25 -0.61 -5.83
C PRO A 180 8.65 -0.36 -5.26
N GLN A 181 8.92 -0.89 -4.06
CA GLN A 181 10.27 -0.93 -3.47
C GLN A 181 11.05 -2.13 -4.00
#